data_AF-A0A7C0YQ51-F1
#
_entry.id   AF-A0A7C0YQ51-F1
#
_cell.length_a   1.000
_cell.length_b   1.000
_cell.length_c   1.000
_cell.angle_alpha   90.00
_cell.angle_beta   90.00
_cell.angle_gamma   90.00
#
_symmetry.space_group_name_H-M   'P 1'
#
loop_
_entity.id
_entity.type
_entity.pdbx_description
1 polymer ?
#
loop_
_entity_poly.entity_id
_entity_poly.type
_entity_poly.pdbx_seq_one_letter_code
_entity_poly.pdbx_strand_id
1 'polypeptide(L)'
;RLDGPTPELAEGLVRTAIEVEHTGLSGNVYLDARGKTGQDAYGRFDEDIRRTAKILRKGELRVVLDNESRLFRRGEAPAAALYCGWYSHKNYVDAFQWSKGAVGYHVASSEAVSLHNPKRKYWVKSMIERGVIGSIGPVAEPYLIAFPPPSLFFPLLMSGKYTLVEVFAMTNPFISWRMILVGDPLYNPFRDHPAFVFKDPPPPPE
;
A
#
# COMPACT_ATOMS: atom_id res chain seq x y z
N ARG A 1 5.12 -3.35 12.44
CA ARG A 1 4.81 -4.42 13.42
C ARG A 1 4.93 -5.73 12.69
N LEU A 2 5.67 -6.69 13.25
CA LEU A 2 5.59 -8.07 12.79
C LEU A 2 4.35 -8.68 13.46
N ASP A 3 3.25 -8.70 12.73
CA ASP A 3 1.92 -9.14 13.19
C ASP A 3 1.16 -9.70 11.98
N GLY A 4 0.08 -10.43 12.20
CA GLY A 4 -0.69 -11.03 11.13
C GLY A 4 -1.94 -11.72 11.67
N PRO A 5 -2.87 -12.16 10.81
CA PRO A 5 -4.11 -12.81 11.27
C PRO A 5 -3.88 -14.09 12.08
N THR A 6 -2.76 -14.77 11.85
CA THR A 6 -2.26 -15.90 12.64
C THR A 6 -0.74 -15.81 12.80
N PRO A 7 -0.13 -16.52 13.77
CA PRO A 7 1.34 -16.58 13.89
C PRO A 7 2.03 -17.08 12.63
N GLU A 8 1.46 -18.07 11.94
CA GLU A 8 2.01 -18.64 10.71
C GLU A 8 2.02 -17.61 9.58
N LEU A 9 0.96 -16.81 9.46
CA LEU A 9 0.92 -15.72 8.48
C LEU A 9 1.92 -14.62 8.82
N ALA A 10 2.10 -14.29 10.11
CA ALA A 10 3.09 -13.30 10.54
C ALA A 10 4.53 -13.76 10.23
N GLU A 11 4.87 -15.02 10.51
CA GLU A 11 6.16 -15.62 10.13
C GLU A 11 6.34 -15.64 8.60
N GLY A 12 5.26 -15.96 7.88
CA GLY A 12 5.23 -15.98 6.42
C GLY A 12 5.59 -14.64 5.77
N LEU A 13 5.33 -13.51 6.43
CA LEU A 13 5.73 -12.18 5.94
C LEU A 13 7.26 -12.08 5.80
N VAL A 14 7.99 -12.48 6.85
CA VAL A 14 9.47 -12.43 6.90
C VAL A 14 10.06 -13.43 5.91
N ARG A 15 9.53 -14.65 5.88
CA ARG A 15 10.00 -15.68 4.94
C ARG A 15 9.87 -15.22 3.49
N THR A 16 8.71 -14.65 3.15
CA THR A 16 8.48 -14.12 1.80
C THR A 16 9.34 -12.90 1.51
N ALA A 17 9.57 -12.02 2.49
CA ALA A 17 10.48 -10.88 2.35
C ALA A 17 11.90 -11.32 1.98
N ILE A 18 12.46 -12.28 2.71
CA ILE A 18 13.79 -12.86 2.42
C ILE A 18 13.83 -13.45 1.01
N GLU A 19 12.84 -14.26 0.64
CA GLU A 19 12.78 -14.89 -0.68
C GLU A 19 12.69 -13.86 -1.82
N VAL A 20 11.90 -12.80 -1.65
CA VAL A 20 11.69 -11.78 -2.69
C VAL A 20 12.87 -10.82 -2.77
N GLU A 21 13.57 -10.51 -1.68
CA GLU A 21 14.77 -9.67 -1.75
C GLU A 21 15.88 -10.28 -2.62
N HIS A 22 15.93 -11.61 -2.76
CA HIS A 22 16.88 -12.26 -3.66
C HIS A 22 16.55 -12.09 -5.15
N THR A 23 15.28 -11.86 -5.50
CA THR A 23 14.82 -11.78 -6.89
C THR A 23 14.30 -10.42 -7.31
N GLY A 24 14.04 -9.54 -6.34
CA GLY A 24 13.27 -8.31 -6.50
C GLY A 24 11.76 -8.54 -6.60
N LEU A 25 11.00 -7.48 -6.31
CA LEU A 25 9.54 -7.45 -6.51
C LEU A 25 9.21 -7.02 -7.95
N SER A 26 8.42 -7.82 -8.65
CA SER A 26 7.94 -7.55 -10.00
C SER A 26 6.42 -7.63 -10.12
N GLY A 27 5.86 -6.91 -11.10
CA GLY A 27 4.43 -6.86 -11.38
C GLY A 27 3.96 -5.45 -11.73
N ASN A 28 2.69 -5.18 -11.48
CA ASN A 28 2.03 -3.92 -11.80
C ASN A 28 1.70 -3.12 -10.53
N VAL A 29 1.66 -1.80 -10.67
CA VAL A 29 1.15 -0.88 -9.65
C VAL A 29 -0.31 -0.57 -9.95
N TYR A 30 -1.20 -0.84 -9.00
CA TYR A 30 -2.62 -0.53 -9.10
C TYR A 30 -2.99 0.63 -8.18
N LEU A 31 -3.58 1.68 -8.76
CA LEU A 31 -4.01 2.88 -8.07
C LEU A 31 -5.50 3.06 -8.30
N ASP A 32 -6.29 2.97 -7.24
CA ASP A 32 -7.76 3.02 -7.27
C ASP A 32 -8.23 4.38 -6.73
N ALA A 33 -8.18 5.37 -7.61
CA ALA A 33 -8.80 6.68 -7.39
C ALA A 33 -10.28 6.61 -7.76
N ARG A 34 -11.09 7.52 -7.20
CA ARG A 34 -12.55 7.47 -7.29
C ARG A 34 -13.17 8.64 -8.04
N GLY A 35 -12.36 9.36 -8.81
CA GLY A 35 -12.79 10.51 -9.60
C GLY A 35 -13.29 11.67 -8.74
N LYS A 36 -12.95 11.73 -7.45
CA LYS A 36 -13.30 12.83 -6.57
C LYS A 36 -12.43 14.05 -6.87
N THR A 37 -13.07 15.19 -6.92
CA THR A 37 -12.44 16.50 -7.15
C THR A 37 -12.86 17.45 -6.04
N GLY A 38 -11.99 18.39 -5.67
CA GLY A 38 -12.28 19.38 -4.63
C GLY A 38 -11.05 19.70 -3.79
N GLN A 39 -11.17 20.73 -2.96
CA GLN A 39 -10.12 21.11 -2.00
C GLN A 39 -10.36 20.54 -0.59
N ASP A 40 -11.42 19.76 -0.41
CA ASP A 40 -11.66 19.02 0.83
C ASP A 40 -10.71 17.82 0.94
N ALA A 41 -10.67 17.19 2.12
CA ALA A 41 -9.78 16.06 2.37
C ALA A 41 -9.99 14.91 1.37
N TYR A 42 -11.22 14.72 0.90
CA TYR A 42 -11.54 13.69 -0.09
C TYR A 42 -10.95 14.01 -1.47
N GLY A 43 -11.21 15.21 -2.00
CA GLY A 43 -10.67 15.62 -3.30
C GLY A 43 -9.13 15.65 -3.31
N ARG A 44 -8.51 16.11 -2.21
CA ARG A 44 -7.05 16.15 -2.04
C ARG A 44 -6.43 14.76 -2.04
N PHE A 45 -6.97 13.82 -1.27
CA PHE A 45 -6.43 12.46 -1.21
C PHE A 45 -6.58 11.74 -2.57
N ASP A 46 -7.71 11.90 -3.23
CA ASP A 46 -7.95 11.33 -4.56
C ASP A 46 -7.01 11.93 -5.63
N GLU A 47 -6.72 13.24 -5.54
CA GLU A 47 -5.70 13.85 -6.39
C GLU A 47 -4.32 13.31 -6.08
N ASP A 48 -4.01 12.98 -4.82
CA ASP A 48 -2.72 12.39 -4.50
C ASP A 48 -2.54 10.99 -5.09
N ILE A 49 -3.61 10.19 -5.20
CA ILE A 49 -3.56 8.91 -5.94
C ILE A 49 -3.28 9.16 -7.43
N ARG A 50 -3.96 10.13 -8.07
CA ARG A 50 -3.69 10.50 -9.47
C ARG A 50 -2.28 11.03 -9.66
N ARG A 51 -1.78 11.83 -8.72
CA ARG A 51 -0.42 12.34 -8.68
C ARG A 51 0.59 11.21 -8.58
N THR A 52 0.34 10.23 -7.72
CA THR A 52 1.15 9.01 -7.60
C THR A 52 1.29 8.32 -8.95
N ALA A 53 0.19 8.16 -9.70
CA ALA A 53 0.23 7.57 -11.03
C ALA A 53 1.13 8.35 -12.00
N LYS A 54 1.03 9.68 -12.01
CA LYS A 54 1.88 10.55 -12.83
C LYS A 54 3.37 10.41 -12.48
N ILE A 55 3.70 10.29 -11.18
CA ILE A 55 5.08 10.12 -10.70
C ILE A 55 5.60 8.74 -11.11
N LEU A 56 4.89 7.67 -10.75
CA LEU A 56 5.38 6.29 -10.92
C LEU A 56 5.47 5.85 -12.37
N ARG A 57 4.77 6.49 -13.31
CA ARG A 57 4.93 6.27 -14.76
C ARG A 57 6.32 6.60 -15.29
N LYS A 58 7.17 7.29 -14.51
CA LYS A 58 8.58 7.53 -14.82
C LYS A 58 9.51 6.40 -14.35
N GLY A 59 8.98 5.41 -13.62
CA GLY A 59 9.72 4.24 -13.15
C GLY A 59 9.50 3.02 -14.05
N GLU A 60 10.01 1.87 -13.59
CA GLU A 60 10.08 0.63 -14.36
C GLU A 60 8.79 -0.20 -14.30
N LEU A 61 8.01 -0.10 -13.22
CA LEU A 61 6.78 -0.88 -13.07
C LEU A 61 5.62 -0.25 -13.86
N ARG A 62 4.83 -1.09 -14.53
CA ARG A 62 3.61 -0.66 -15.22
C ARG A 62 2.58 -0.14 -14.22
N VAL A 63 2.09 1.08 -14.46
CA VAL A 63 1.08 1.74 -13.62
C VAL A 63 -0.31 1.63 -14.25
N VAL A 64 -1.26 1.09 -13.48
CA VAL A 64 -2.69 1.04 -13.80
C VAL A 64 -3.43 1.95 -12.83
N LEU A 65 -4.02 3.02 -13.35
CA LEU A 65 -4.86 3.95 -12.59
C LEU A 65 -6.32 3.71 -12.97
N ASP A 66 -7.14 3.32 -12.01
CA ASP A 66 -8.59 3.49 -12.08
C ASP A 66 -8.93 4.86 -11.47
N ASN A 67 -9.77 5.63 -12.15
CA ASN A 67 -10.23 6.95 -11.68
C ASN A 67 -11.76 7.04 -11.75
N GLU A 68 -12.44 5.90 -11.75
CA GLU A 68 -13.89 5.78 -11.76
C GLU A 68 -14.44 5.60 -10.34
N SER A 69 -15.73 5.88 -10.14
CA SER A 69 -16.36 5.74 -8.82
C SER A 69 -16.40 4.29 -8.28
N ARG A 70 -16.26 3.31 -9.19
CA ARG A 70 -16.28 1.86 -8.91
C ARG A 70 -14.89 1.39 -8.46
N LEU A 71 -14.85 0.33 -7.68
CA LEU A 71 -13.59 -0.36 -7.36
C LEU A 71 -13.19 -1.34 -8.47
N PHE A 72 -11.91 -1.72 -8.47
CA PHE A 72 -11.42 -2.87 -9.23
C PHE A 72 -12.25 -4.13 -8.91
N ARG A 73 -12.48 -4.95 -9.92
CA ARG A 73 -13.22 -6.21 -9.86
C ARG A 73 -12.29 -7.40 -10.04
N ARG A 74 -12.79 -8.58 -9.68
CA ARG A 74 -12.07 -9.86 -9.83
C ARG A 74 -11.50 -10.01 -11.24
N GLY A 75 -10.18 -10.17 -11.31
CA GLY A 75 -9.45 -10.36 -12.57
C GLY A 75 -9.02 -9.08 -13.28
N GLU A 76 -9.40 -7.90 -12.78
CA GLU A 76 -8.96 -6.62 -13.34
C GLU A 76 -7.54 -6.23 -12.88
N ALA A 77 -7.01 -6.88 -11.83
CA ALA A 77 -5.69 -6.57 -11.30
C ALA A 77 -4.73 -7.80 -11.24
N PRO A 78 -4.31 -8.35 -12.39
CA PRO A 78 -3.31 -9.41 -12.44
C PRO A 78 -1.91 -8.92 -12.04
N ALA A 79 -1.11 -9.81 -11.43
CA ALA A 79 0.27 -9.56 -11.00
C ALA A 79 0.42 -8.24 -10.23
N ALA A 80 -0.43 -8.03 -9.22
CA ALA A 80 -0.42 -6.82 -8.41
C ALA A 80 0.77 -6.82 -7.45
N ALA A 81 1.76 -5.97 -7.71
CA ALA A 81 2.94 -5.81 -6.86
C ALA A 81 2.74 -4.69 -5.84
N LEU A 82 2.20 -3.55 -6.28
CA LEU A 82 1.95 -2.40 -5.43
C LEU A 82 0.49 -1.97 -5.55
N TYR A 83 -0.13 -1.58 -4.44
CA TYR A 83 -1.53 -1.13 -4.43
C TYR A 83 -1.80 0.03 -3.48
N CYS A 84 -2.55 1.02 -3.96
CA CYS A 84 -3.23 2.01 -3.13
C CYS A 84 -4.62 2.28 -3.67
N GLY A 85 -5.61 2.33 -2.78
CA GLY A 85 -6.99 2.63 -3.11
C GLY A 85 -7.77 3.08 -1.89
N TRP A 86 -9.06 3.36 -2.06
CA TRP A 86 -9.88 3.79 -0.93
C TRP A 86 -11.36 3.47 -1.08
N TYR A 87 -12.05 3.42 0.07
CA TYR A 87 -13.48 3.15 0.25
C TYR A 87 -13.94 1.70 -0.03
N SER A 88 -15.13 1.33 0.46
CA SER A 88 -15.56 -0.07 0.77
C SER A 88 -15.06 -0.53 2.15
N HIS A 89 -15.38 0.30 3.14
CA HIS A 89 -15.08 0.09 4.55
C HIS A 89 -15.55 -1.30 5.03
N LYS A 90 -14.66 -2.04 5.70
CA LYS A 90 -14.92 -3.39 6.25
C LYS A 90 -15.24 -4.47 5.21
N ASN A 91 -15.14 -4.17 3.93
CA ASN A 91 -15.55 -5.03 2.84
C ASN A 91 -14.46 -5.09 1.76
N TYR A 92 -13.48 -5.97 1.99
CA TYR A 92 -12.43 -6.28 1.03
C TYR A 92 -13.02 -6.82 -0.28
N VAL A 93 -12.54 -6.27 -1.40
CA VAL A 93 -12.87 -6.75 -2.75
C VAL A 93 -11.71 -7.56 -3.32
N ASP A 94 -11.99 -8.80 -3.66
CA ASP A 94 -11.03 -9.74 -4.26
C ASP A 94 -10.80 -9.45 -5.75
N ALA A 95 -10.14 -8.33 -6.04
CA ALA A 95 -9.81 -7.91 -7.39
C ALA A 95 -8.43 -8.39 -7.88
N PHE A 96 -7.53 -8.65 -6.94
CA PHE A 96 -6.09 -8.71 -7.17
C PHE A 96 -5.57 -10.15 -7.21
N GLN A 97 -4.77 -10.44 -8.22
CA GLN A 97 -3.85 -11.59 -8.18
C GLN A 97 -2.50 -11.05 -7.72
N TRP A 98 -2.24 -11.14 -6.41
CA TRP A 98 -1.06 -10.54 -5.80
C TRP A 98 0.23 -11.21 -6.28
N SER A 99 1.22 -10.39 -6.65
CA SER A 99 2.59 -10.84 -6.79
C SER A 99 3.15 -11.24 -5.44
N LYS A 100 4.03 -12.24 -5.42
CA LYS A 100 4.77 -12.60 -4.22
C LYS A 100 5.62 -11.40 -3.77
N GLY A 101 5.50 -11.03 -2.50
CA GLY A 101 6.17 -9.84 -1.97
C GLY A 101 5.37 -8.53 -2.11
N ALA A 102 4.11 -8.60 -2.52
CA ALA A 102 3.30 -7.41 -2.73
C ALA A 102 3.18 -6.54 -1.47
N VAL A 103 3.11 -5.23 -1.70
CA VAL A 103 2.89 -4.20 -0.67
C VAL A 103 1.72 -3.34 -1.09
N GLY A 104 0.76 -3.12 -0.21
CA GLY A 104 -0.32 -2.19 -0.51
C GLY A 104 -1.16 -1.83 0.71
N TYR A 105 -1.85 -0.72 0.61
CA TYR A 105 -2.79 -0.28 1.63
C TYR A 105 -4.06 0.25 1.03
N HIS A 106 -5.14 0.13 1.79
CA HIS A 106 -6.45 0.58 1.39
C HIS A 106 -6.98 1.56 2.44
N VAL A 107 -7.40 2.73 1.98
CA VAL A 107 -7.79 3.84 2.83
C VAL A 107 -9.26 3.67 3.20
N ALA A 108 -9.47 3.16 4.40
CA ALA A 108 -10.73 3.12 5.09
C ALA A 108 -10.49 3.12 6.60
N SER A 109 -11.49 3.54 7.37
CA SER A 109 -11.38 3.67 8.82
C SER A 109 -11.27 2.32 9.50
N SER A 110 -10.56 2.25 10.64
CA SER A 110 -10.46 1.05 11.48
C SER A 110 -10.02 -0.25 10.79
N GLU A 111 -9.35 -0.21 9.62
CA GLU A 111 -9.07 -1.42 8.84
C GLU A 111 -8.13 -2.43 9.53
N ALA A 112 -7.33 -1.98 10.52
CA ALA A 112 -6.44 -2.86 11.28
C ALA A 112 -7.07 -3.44 12.56
N VAL A 113 -8.25 -2.99 12.99
CA VAL A 113 -8.86 -3.46 14.27
C VAL A 113 -9.28 -4.93 14.22
N SER A 114 -9.50 -5.45 13.02
CA SER A 114 -9.98 -6.82 12.83
C SER A 114 -8.88 -7.80 12.46
N LEU A 115 -7.60 -7.42 12.60
CA LEU A 115 -6.45 -8.22 12.14
C LEU A 115 -6.56 -9.69 12.59
N HIS A 116 -6.92 -9.89 13.85
CA HIS A 116 -7.04 -11.20 14.51
C HIS A 116 -8.45 -11.81 14.49
N ASN A 117 -9.43 -11.18 13.82
CA ASN A 117 -10.81 -11.66 13.81
C ASN A 117 -11.12 -12.41 12.50
N PRO A 118 -11.21 -13.75 12.51
CA PRO A 118 -11.37 -14.55 11.29
C PRO A 118 -12.68 -14.28 10.55
N LYS A 119 -13.71 -13.78 11.24
CA LYS A 119 -15.04 -13.51 10.65
C LYS A 119 -15.11 -12.17 9.90
N ARG A 120 -14.11 -11.31 10.05
CA ARG A 120 -14.09 -9.97 9.45
C ARG A 120 -13.27 -9.97 8.16
N LYS A 121 -13.71 -9.15 7.20
CA LYS A 121 -13.16 -9.04 5.85
C LYS A 121 -12.58 -7.65 5.58
N TYR A 122 -11.84 -7.11 6.56
CA TYR A 122 -11.25 -5.78 6.44
C TYR A 122 -9.99 -5.89 5.59
N TRP A 123 -9.61 -4.79 4.96
CA TRP A 123 -8.59 -4.76 3.93
C TRP A 123 -7.23 -5.25 4.41
N VAL A 124 -6.71 -4.75 5.53
CA VAL A 124 -5.39 -5.17 6.05
C VAL A 124 -5.34 -6.67 6.27
N LYS A 125 -6.32 -7.22 7.01
CA LYS A 125 -6.43 -8.67 7.26
C LYS A 125 -6.52 -9.45 5.96
N SER A 126 -7.49 -9.11 5.12
CA SER A 126 -7.78 -9.89 3.91
C SER A 126 -6.68 -9.81 2.86
N MET A 127 -5.95 -8.70 2.78
CA MET A 127 -4.76 -8.58 1.93
C MET A 127 -3.65 -9.51 2.42
N ILE A 128 -3.38 -9.56 3.73
CA ILE A 128 -2.37 -10.46 4.30
C ILE A 128 -2.76 -11.93 4.10
N GLU A 129 -4.02 -12.30 4.32
CA GLU A 129 -4.54 -13.65 4.03
C GLU A 129 -4.38 -14.07 2.56
N ARG A 130 -4.19 -13.10 1.66
CA ARG A 130 -4.05 -13.29 0.21
C ARG A 130 -2.62 -13.13 -0.30
N GLY A 131 -1.65 -13.02 0.61
CA GLY A 131 -0.23 -13.01 0.27
C GLY A 131 0.42 -11.63 0.14
N VAL A 132 -0.28 -10.54 0.50
CA VAL A 132 0.36 -9.22 0.67
C VAL A 132 1.21 -9.27 1.93
N ILE A 133 2.47 -8.84 1.85
CA ILE A 133 3.43 -8.94 2.96
C ILE A 133 3.73 -7.60 3.63
N GLY A 134 3.26 -6.50 3.06
CA GLY A 134 3.32 -5.17 3.65
C GLY A 134 2.00 -4.44 3.49
N SER A 135 1.38 -4.03 4.60
CA SER A 135 0.16 -3.21 4.57
C SER A 135 0.11 -2.21 5.71
N ILE A 136 -0.63 -1.13 5.50
CA ILE A 136 -0.80 -0.04 6.46
C ILE A 136 -2.30 0.11 6.71
N GLY A 137 -2.66 0.31 7.97
CA GLY A 137 -4.04 0.59 8.28
C GLY A 137 -4.25 1.12 9.69
N PRO A 138 -5.39 1.80 9.91
CA PRO A 138 -5.65 2.45 11.17
C PRO A 138 -6.30 1.49 12.19
N VAL A 139 -5.94 1.62 13.46
CA VAL A 139 -6.54 0.89 14.59
C VAL A 139 -7.75 1.61 15.21
N ALA A 140 -8.17 2.74 14.64
CA ALA A 140 -9.45 3.41 14.90
C ALA A 140 -9.78 4.33 13.71
N GLU A 141 -10.65 5.32 13.89
CA GLU A 141 -10.85 6.40 12.91
C GLU A 141 -9.60 7.31 12.83
N PRO A 142 -8.93 7.43 11.66
CA PRO A 142 -7.71 8.22 11.54
C PRO A 142 -7.90 9.57 10.81
N TYR A 143 -9.07 9.84 10.21
CA TYR A 143 -9.22 10.83 9.12
C TYR A 143 -8.25 10.57 7.94
N LEU A 144 -8.50 11.21 6.80
CA LEU A 144 -7.66 10.99 5.60
C LEU A 144 -6.22 11.51 5.78
N ILE A 145 -6.05 12.58 6.57
CA ILE A 145 -4.76 13.24 6.80
C ILE A 145 -3.71 12.35 7.48
N ALA A 146 -4.11 11.23 8.07
CA ALA A 146 -3.19 10.33 8.77
C ALA A 146 -2.64 9.21 7.90
N PHE A 147 -3.19 9.01 6.70
CA PHE A 147 -2.64 8.03 5.77
C PHE A 147 -1.36 8.58 5.15
N PRO A 148 -0.31 7.75 5.03
CA PRO A 148 0.85 8.11 4.24
C PRO A 148 0.43 8.54 2.83
N PRO A 149 0.92 9.68 2.33
CA PRO A 149 0.63 10.10 0.97
C PRO A 149 1.21 9.08 -0.02
N PRO A 150 0.39 8.44 -0.88
CA PRO A 150 0.89 7.45 -1.84
C PRO A 150 1.95 8.04 -2.77
N SER A 151 1.89 9.35 -3.04
CA SER A 151 2.85 10.01 -3.93
C SER A 151 4.23 10.19 -3.32
N LEU A 152 4.40 9.92 -2.02
CA LEU A 152 5.68 9.84 -1.33
C LEU A 152 6.03 8.38 -1.00
N PHE A 153 5.06 7.61 -0.50
CA PHE A 153 5.27 6.24 -0.03
C PHE A 153 5.85 5.32 -1.12
N PHE A 154 5.19 5.23 -2.27
CA PHE A 154 5.60 4.27 -3.31
C PHE A 154 6.90 4.66 -4.02
N PRO A 155 7.14 5.94 -4.38
CA PRO A 155 8.45 6.33 -4.92
C PRO A 155 9.59 6.02 -3.95
N LEU A 156 9.39 6.22 -2.63
CA LEU A 156 10.42 5.93 -1.63
C LEU A 156 10.72 4.44 -1.56
N LEU A 157 9.69 3.59 -1.52
CA LEU A 157 9.85 2.13 -1.55
C LEU A 157 10.51 1.66 -2.85
N MET A 158 10.04 2.13 -4.01
CA MET A 158 10.55 1.74 -5.32
C MET A 158 11.98 2.22 -5.59
N SER A 159 12.49 3.17 -4.80
CA SER A 159 13.88 3.61 -4.94
C SER A 159 14.91 2.60 -4.44
N GLY A 160 14.51 1.61 -3.63
CA GLY A 160 15.42 0.63 -3.06
C GLY A 160 16.36 1.17 -1.98
N LYS A 161 16.30 2.47 -1.68
CA LYS A 161 17.21 3.11 -0.70
C LYS A 161 16.79 2.88 0.75
N TYR A 162 15.53 2.54 0.97
CA TYR A 162 14.92 2.50 2.28
C TYR A 162 14.12 1.22 2.46
N THR A 163 14.14 0.68 3.66
CA THR A 163 13.31 -0.44 4.11
C THR A 163 11.86 -0.01 4.31
N LEU A 164 10.94 -0.96 4.33
CA LEU A 164 9.51 -0.72 4.51
C LEU A 164 9.21 0.12 5.76
N VAL A 165 9.92 -0.10 6.87
CA VAL A 165 9.73 0.69 8.10
C VAL A 165 10.23 2.12 7.97
N GLU A 166 11.35 2.34 7.28
CA GLU A 166 11.89 3.68 7.04
C GLU A 166 10.97 4.49 6.13
N VAL A 167 10.47 3.87 5.05
CA VAL A 167 9.47 4.48 4.16
C VAL A 167 8.22 4.85 4.94
N PHE A 168 7.70 3.94 5.77
CA PHE A 168 6.56 4.23 6.64
C PHE A 168 6.86 5.39 7.59
N ALA A 169 7.99 5.38 8.29
CA ALA A 169 8.35 6.43 9.25
C ALA A 169 8.50 7.81 8.60
N MET A 170 9.08 7.88 7.41
CA MET A 170 9.27 9.14 6.67
C MET A 170 7.97 9.72 6.10
N THR A 171 6.97 8.89 5.85
CA THR A 171 5.74 9.29 5.15
C THR A 171 4.51 9.32 6.04
N ASN A 172 4.56 8.69 7.21
CA ASN A 172 3.47 8.65 8.16
C ASN A 172 3.34 10.00 8.88
N PRO A 173 2.25 10.76 8.69
CA PRO A 173 2.15 12.13 9.19
C PRO A 173 2.09 12.25 10.72
N PHE A 174 1.68 11.19 11.42
CA PHE A 174 1.51 11.17 12.88
C PHE A 174 2.16 9.97 13.54
N ILE A 175 3.13 10.21 14.42
CA ILE A 175 3.77 9.16 15.23
C ILE A 175 2.90 8.87 16.47
N SER A 176 2.83 7.59 16.86
CA SER A 176 2.09 7.12 18.06
C SER A 176 0.57 7.40 18.05
N TRP A 177 -0.04 7.58 16.87
CA TRP A 177 -1.49 7.74 16.75
C TRP A 177 -2.18 6.48 16.20
N ARG A 178 -3.10 6.62 15.23
CA ARG A 178 -3.96 5.51 14.79
C ARG A 178 -3.35 4.62 13.73
N MET A 179 -2.24 4.99 13.08
CA MET A 179 -1.71 4.24 11.95
C MET A 179 -0.70 3.17 12.38
N ILE A 180 -0.83 1.96 11.83
CA ILE A 180 0.18 0.91 11.99
C ILE A 180 0.65 0.39 10.63
N LEU A 181 1.92 0.01 10.58
CA LEU A 181 2.48 -0.84 9.53
C LEU A 181 2.45 -2.30 9.99
N VAL A 182 1.97 -3.20 9.13
CA VAL A 182 2.08 -4.65 9.27
C VAL A 182 2.99 -5.17 8.14
N GLY A 183 4.05 -5.90 8.50
CA GLY A 183 5.05 -6.39 7.55
C GLY A 183 6.42 -6.55 8.22
N ASP A 184 7.34 -7.18 7.48
CA ASP A 184 8.75 -7.21 7.88
C ASP A 184 9.33 -5.78 7.81
N PRO A 185 9.80 -5.22 8.93
CA PRO A 185 10.34 -3.87 8.95
C PRO A 185 11.55 -3.69 8.03
N LEU A 186 12.34 -4.74 7.79
CA LEU A 186 13.57 -4.67 6.99
C LEU A 186 13.34 -4.86 5.50
N TYR A 187 12.12 -5.21 5.08
CA TYR A 187 11.82 -5.53 3.69
C TYR A 187 12.17 -4.38 2.74
N ASN A 188 13.07 -4.64 1.80
CA ASN A 188 13.53 -3.71 0.78
C ASN A 188 13.62 -4.42 -0.60
N PRO A 189 12.47 -4.63 -1.27
CA PRO A 189 12.42 -5.44 -2.48
C PRO A 189 13.07 -4.82 -3.72
N PHE A 190 13.48 -3.55 -3.65
CA PHE A 190 14.06 -2.82 -4.77
C PHE A 190 15.52 -2.45 -4.53
N ARG A 191 16.16 -2.98 -3.46
CA ARG A 191 17.54 -2.66 -3.08
C ARG A 191 18.52 -2.86 -4.24
N ASP A 192 18.48 -4.03 -4.85
CA ASP A 192 19.45 -4.43 -5.88
C ASP A 192 19.00 -3.99 -7.29
N HIS A 193 17.69 -3.80 -7.46
CA HIS A 193 17.07 -3.34 -8.70
C HIS A 193 16.04 -2.23 -8.43
N PRO A 194 16.49 -0.97 -8.24
CA PRO A 194 15.59 0.17 -8.05
C PRO A 194 14.61 0.30 -9.22
N ALA A 195 13.31 0.37 -8.91
CA ALA A 195 12.26 0.56 -9.90
C ALA A 195 11.88 2.04 -10.10
N PHE A 196 12.48 2.95 -9.33
CA PHE A 196 12.27 4.39 -9.45
C PHE A 196 13.52 5.18 -9.04
N VAL A 197 13.89 6.18 -9.84
CA VAL A 197 15.02 7.08 -9.52
C VAL A 197 14.49 8.44 -9.10
N PHE A 198 14.81 8.86 -7.88
CA PHE A 198 14.53 10.22 -7.42
C PHE A 198 15.47 11.22 -8.10
N LYS A 199 14.95 11.86 -9.15
CA LYS A 199 15.49 13.13 -9.67
C LYS A 199 14.42 14.19 -9.43
N ASP A 200 14.75 15.20 -8.63
CA ASP A 200 13.87 16.34 -8.29
C ASP A 200 12.48 15.90 -7.77
N PRO A 201 12.41 15.29 -6.56
CA PRO A 201 11.15 14.84 -6.00
C PRO A 201 10.17 16.02 -5.92
N PRO A 202 8.94 15.87 -6.44
CA PRO A 202 7.97 16.94 -6.36
C PRO A 202 7.58 17.15 -4.89
N PRO A 203 7.22 18.38 -4.46
CA PRO A 203 6.98 18.68 -3.05
C PRO A 203 5.91 17.77 -2.45
N PRO A 204 5.86 17.53 -1.13
CA PRO A 204 4.76 16.80 -0.50
C PRO A 204 3.39 17.37 -0.95
N PRO A 205 2.36 16.53 -1.11
CA PRO A 205 1.02 17.02 -1.39
C PRO A 205 0.52 17.93 -0.25
N GLU A 206 -0.29 18.93 -0.61
CA GLU A 206 -0.89 19.88 0.34
C GLU A 206 -2.04 19.30 1.16
#